data_AF-A0A259D273-F1
#
_entry.id   AF-A0A259D273-F1
#
_cell.length_a   1.000
_cell.length_b   1.000
_cell.length_c   1.000
_cell.angle_alpha   90.00
_cell.angle_beta   90.00
_cell.angle_gamma   90.00
#
_symmetry.space_group_name_H-M   'P 1'
#
loop_
_entity.id
_entity.type
_entity.pdbx_description
1 polymer ?
#
loop_
_entity_poly.entity_id
_entity_poly.type
_entity_poly.pdbx_seq_one_letter_code
_entity_poly.pdbx_strand_id
1 'polypeptide(L)'
;MLSVSNVSAGAAASGYYSTEGYYAAGSPEAEAAAQWFGRAAEYLAAEGQMEFQGPINDRVFADLLDGRAPPTEKNEKAEWRQGQILGRWVDGEREHRPGIDLTFSASKSVSIMALVAKDNRIIAAHDAAVRAAMTWIEANAVATRRAGPDGDIEVVQGGKIIAGLFRHDTSRALDPQLHSHAVIANMVLNPDGKWTAL
;
A
#
# COMPACT_ATOMS: atom_id res chain seq x y z
N MET A 1 16.82 1.01 -8.28
CA MET A 1 16.65 -0.48 -8.28
C MET A 1 15.29 -0.78 -7.68
N LEU A 2 14.62 -1.82 -8.15
CA LEU A 2 13.39 -2.34 -7.56
C LEU A 2 13.67 -3.73 -6.97
N SER A 3 13.33 -3.94 -5.70
CA SER A 3 13.24 -5.27 -5.10
C SER A 3 11.79 -5.60 -4.78
N VAL A 4 11.43 -6.88 -4.90
CA VAL A 4 10.07 -7.37 -4.66
C VAL A 4 10.13 -8.42 -3.57
N SER A 5 9.29 -8.28 -2.54
CA SER A 5 9.17 -9.26 -1.45
C SER A 5 7.73 -9.39 -0.97
N ASN A 6 7.37 -10.57 -0.48
CA ASN A 6 6.10 -10.73 0.23
C ASN A 6 6.18 -10.07 1.60
N VAL A 7 5.11 -9.37 1.99
CA VAL A 7 4.99 -8.85 3.35
C VAL A 7 4.78 -10.02 4.31
N SER A 8 5.64 -10.13 5.32
CA SER A 8 5.48 -11.16 6.35
C SER A 8 4.34 -10.81 7.30
N ALA A 9 3.67 -11.83 7.87
CA ALA A 9 2.64 -11.62 8.88
C ALA A 9 3.18 -10.84 10.11
N GLY A 10 4.45 -11.06 10.47
CA GLY A 10 5.13 -10.31 11.53
C GLY A 10 5.29 -8.82 11.18
N ALA A 11 5.74 -8.49 9.97
CA ALA A 11 5.90 -7.10 9.52
C ALA A 11 4.57 -6.35 9.43
N ALA A 12 3.50 -7.03 9.03
CA ALA A 12 2.14 -6.50 9.03
C ALA A 12 1.63 -6.16 10.45
N ALA A 13 1.98 -6.97 11.44
CA ALA A 13 1.54 -6.80 12.83
C ALA A 13 2.45 -5.89 13.68
N SER A 14 3.73 -5.73 13.32
CA SER A 14 4.74 -5.11 14.19
C SER A 14 4.87 -3.59 14.04
N GLY A 15 4.11 -2.96 13.14
CA GLY A 15 4.34 -1.55 12.79
C GLY A 15 5.67 -1.32 12.08
N TYR A 16 6.18 -2.32 11.33
CA TYR A 16 7.44 -2.20 10.58
C TYR A 16 7.42 -1.03 9.59
N TYR A 17 6.24 -0.72 9.07
CA TYR A 17 5.97 0.41 8.17
C TYR A 17 5.35 1.58 8.96
N SER A 18 5.88 1.91 10.13
CA SER A 18 5.40 3.06 10.89
C SER A 18 6.05 4.35 10.37
N THR A 19 5.32 5.45 10.57
CA THR A 19 5.80 6.80 10.22
C THR A 19 6.91 7.27 11.19
N GLU A 20 7.08 6.60 12.33
CA GLU A 20 7.95 7.05 13.42
C GLU A 20 9.39 6.50 13.32
N GLY A 21 10.37 7.39 13.46
CA GLY A 21 11.79 7.04 13.65
C GLY A 21 12.77 7.65 12.65
N TYR A 22 12.30 8.05 11.46
CA TYR A 22 13.18 8.57 10.40
C TYR A 22 13.12 10.10 10.24
N TYR A 23 11.98 10.71 10.53
CA TYR A 23 11.79 12.17 10.42
C TYR A 23 11.32 12.75 11.76
N ALA A 24 11.52 14.05 11.94
CA ALA A 24 11.00 14.75 13.11
C ALA A 24 9.46 14.66 13.11
N ALA A 25 8.88 14.14 14.18
CA ALA A 25 7.43 14.00 14.31
C ALA A 25 6.73 15.36 14.12
N GLY A 26 5.67 15.38 13.31
CA GLY A 26 4.93 16.60 12.95
C GLY A 26 5.62 17.51 11.94
N SER A 27 6.73 17.09 11.32
CA SER A 27 7.31 17.83 10.19
C SER A 27 6.54 17.55 8.89
N PRO A 28 6.48 18.53 7.96
CA PRO A 28 5.93 18.31 6.62
C PRO A 28 6.60 17.12 5.91
N GLU A 29 7.89 16.88 6.17
CA GLU A 29 8.64 15.76 5.62
C GLU A 29 8.17 14.41 6.17
N ALA A 30 7.82 14.33 7.46
CA ALA A 30 7.24 13.13 8.08
C ALA A 30 5.84 12.83 7.51
N GLU A 31 4.99 13.86 7.38
CA GLU A 31 3.67 13.73 6.76
C GLU A 31 3.76 13.32 5.28
N ALA A 32 4.81 13.78 4.59
CA ALA A 32 5.08 13.40 3.21
C ALA A 32 5.76 12.03 3.06
N ALA A 33 6.29 11.46 4.14
CA ALA A 33 7.03 10.19 4.10
C ALA A 33 6.13 8.96 4.09
N ALA A 34 4.89 9.08 4.59
CA ALA A 34 3.92 7.98 4.65
C ALA A 34 2.59 8.41 4.00
N GLN A 35 2.31 7.96 2.78
CA GLN A 35 1.14 8.41 2.02
C GLN A 35 0.41 7.25 1.35
N TRP A 36 -0.92 7.33 1.36
CA TRP A 36 -1.76 6.42 0.59
C TRP A 36 -1.50 6.53 -0.92
N PHE A 37 -1.64 5.39 -1.59
CA PHE A 37 -1.57 5.27 -3.04
C PHE A 37 -2.59 4.27 -3.57
N GLY A 38 -3.01 4.50 -4.82
CA GLY A 38 -3.84 3.58 -5.60
C GLY A 38 -5.27 4.08 -5.75
N ARG A 39 -5.90 3.72 -6.87
CA ARG A 39 -7.26 4.19 -7.20
C ARG A 39 -8.31 3.71 -6.19
N ALA A 40 -8.03 2.69 -5.38
CA ALA A 40 -8.96 2.25 -4.36
C ALA A 40 -8.96 3.22 -3.17
N ALA A 41 -7.79 3.71 -2.74
CA ALA A 41 -7.70 4.74 -1.71
C ALA A 41 -8.40 6.03 -2.17
N GLU A 42 -8.16 6.46 -3.42
CA GLU A 42 -8.82 7.63 -4.01
C GLU A 42 -10.34 7.47 -4.07
N TYR A 43 -10.82 6.29 -4.48
CA TYR A 43 -12.24 5.97 -4.52
C TYR A 43 -12.86 6.03 -3.11
N LEU A 44 -12.25 5.38 -2.12
CA LEU A 44 -12.77 5.34 -0.75
C LEU A 44 -12.82 6.76 -0.13
N ALA A 45 -11.78 7.57 -0.35
CA ALA A 45 -11.77 8.97 0.08
C ALA A 45 -12.90 9.78 -0.59
N ALA A 46 -13.13 9.59 -1.90
CA ALA A 46 -14.22 10.25 -2.62
C ALA A 46 -15.62 9.83 -2.12
N GLU A 47 -15.75 8.59 -1.63
CA GLU A 47 -16.97 8.07 -1.00
C GLU A 47 -17.16 8.54 0.47
N GLY A 48 -16.21 9.32 1.00
CA GLY A 48 -16.25 9.92 2.32
C GLY A 48 -15.54 9.14 3.44
N GLN A 49 -14.74 8.12 3.10
CA GLN A 49 -13.84 7.45 4.06
C GLN A 49 -12.54 8.24 4.17
N MET A 50 -12.56 9.26 5.02
CA MET A 50 -11.52 10.28 5.13
C MET A 50 -10.18 9.72 5.66
N GLU A 51 -10.16 8.52 6.25
CA GLU A 51 -8.94 7.83 6.67
C GLU A 51 -8.00 7.47 5.52
N PHE A 52 -8.52 7.42 4.28
CA PHE A 52 -7.72 7.23 3.05
C PHE A 52 -7.27 8.55 2.43
N GLN A 53 -7.58 9.68 3.07
CA GLN A 53 -7.08 11.00 2.71
C GLN A 53 -5.94 11.41 3.65
N GLY A 54 -4.85 11.90 3.07
CA GLY A 54 -3.72 12.42 3.85
C GLY A 54 -2.74 11.32 4.31
N PRO A 55 -2.12 11.49 5.50
CA PRO A 55 -1.11 10.55 5.99
C PRO A 55 -1.73 9.20 6.34
N ILE A 56 -0.91 8.15 6.25
CA ILE A 56 -1.36 6.79 6.57
C ILE A 56 -1.70 6.68 8.06
N ASN A 57 -2.86 6.11 8.35
CA ASN A 57 -3.20 5.66 9.69
C ASN A 57 -2.67 4.24 9.89
N ASP A 58 -1.73 4.05 10.81
CA ASP A 58 -1.08 2.76 11.06
C ASP A 58 -2.05 1.63 11.38
N ARG A 59 -3.15 1.92 12.09
CA ARG A 59 -4.16 0.91 12.41
C ARG A 59 -4.98 0.50 11.19
N VAL A 60 -5.41 1.47 10.39
CA VAL A 60 -6.12 1.20 9.13
C VAL A 60 -5.21 0.39 8.20
N PHE A 61 -3.94 0.77 8.09
CA PHE A 61 -2.98 0.04 7.28
C PHE A 61 -2.73 -1.39 7.77
N ALA A 62 -2.61 -1.60 9.08
CA ALA A 62 -2.52 -2.94 9.67
C ALA A 62 -3.78 -3.78 9.40
N ASP A 63 -4.98 -3.19 9.48
CA ASP A 63 -6.23 -3.86 9.16
C ASP A 63 -6.25 -4.30 7.68
N LEU A 64 -5.77 -3.47 6.75
CA LEU A 64 -5.63 -3.85 5.33
C LEU A 64 -4.69 -5.06 5.16
N LEU A 65 -3.54 -5.05 5.84
CA LEU A 65 -2.57 -6.14 5.80
C LEU A 65 -3.07 -7.41 6.51
N ASP A 66 -4.02 -7.30 7.45
CA ASP A 66 -4.75 -8.43 8.03
C ASP A 66 -5.90 -8.91 7.12
N GLY A 67 -6.09 -8.31 5.94
CA GLY A 67 -7.12 -8.68 4.99
C GLY A 67 -8.52 -8.19 5.34
N ARG A 68 -8.63 -7.17 6.22
CA ARG A 68 -9.89 -6.48 6.52
C ARG A 68 -10.09 -5.39 5.49
N ALA A 69 -10.86 -5.71 4.46
CA ALA A 69 -11.09 -4.79 3.36
C ALA A 69 -12.06 -3.66 3.79
N PRO A 70 -11.82 -2.41 3.37
CA PRO A 70 -12.71 -1.30 3.66
C PRO A 70 -14.11 -1.55 3.08
N PRO A 71 -15.18 -1.07 3.75
CA PRO A 71 -16.53 -1.26 3.26
C PRO A 71 -16.77 -0.46 1.98
N THR A 72 -17.56 -1.02 1.07
CA THR A 72 -17.89 -0.39 -0.22
C THR A 72 -19.41 -0.22 -0.40
N GLU A 73 -20.21 -0.74 0.52
CA GLU A 73 -21.67 -0.70 0.49
C GLU A 73 -22.22 0.00 1.73
N LYS A 74 -23.30 0.78 1.54
CA LYS A 74 -24.09 1.39 2.62
C LYS A 74 -25.42 0.67 2.80
N ASN A 75 -25.96 0.69 4.01
CA ASN A 75 -27.31 0.21 4.31
C ASN A 75 -28.38 1.27 3.94
N GLU A 76 -29.66 0.94 4.17
CA GLU A 76 -30.79 1.83 3.89
C GLU A 76 -30.76 3.16 4.69
N LYS A 77 -29.97 3.21 5.77
CA LYS A 77 -29.75 4.39 6.62
C LYS A 77 -28.50 5.18 6.22
N ALA A 78 -27.87 4.85 5.09
CA ALA A 78 -26.62 5.42 4.61
C ALA A 78 -25.39 5.16 5.52
N GLU A 79 -25.44 4.14 6.37
CA GLU A 79 -24.31 3.70 7.20
C GLU A 79 -23.51 2.63 6.46
N TRP A 80 -22.18 2.63 6.61
CA TRP A 80 -21.32 1.61 6.03
C TRP A 80 -21.67 0.21 6.56
N ARG A 81 -21.83 -0.74 5.65
CA ARG A 81 -21.91 -2.17 6.01
C ARG A 81 -20.54 -2.67 6.46
N GLN A 82 -20.49 -3.83 7.10
CA GLN A 82 -19.22 -4.45 7.45
C GLN A 82 -18.42 -4.77 6.18
N GLY A 83 -17.14 -4.41 6.19
CA GLY A 83 -16.20 -4.73 5.12
C GLY A 83 -15.95 -6.23 4.97
N GLN A 84 -15.40 -6.62 3.82
CA GLN A 84 -15.08 -8.02 3.55
C GLN A 84 -13.84 -8.46 4.33
N ILE A 85 -13.83 -9.70 4.81
CA ILE A 85 -12.64 -10.33 5.37
C ILE A 85 -12.07 -11.27 4.32
N LEU A 86 -10.91 -10.93 3.79
CA LEU A 86 -10.19 -11.73 2.82
C LEU A 86 -9.37 -12.82 3.50
N GLY A 87 -9.11 -13.89 2.74
CA GLY A 87 -8.38 -15.06 3.22
C GLY A 87 -9.13 -16.35 2.93
N ARG A 88 -8.40 -17.46 2.94
CA ARG A 88 -8.96 -18.81 2.82
C ARG A 88 -9.06 -19.42 4.20
N TRP A 89 -10.13 -20.13 4.47
CA TRP A 89 -10.24 -20.96 5.67
C TRP A 89 -9.68 -22.35 5.38
N VAL A 90 -8.69 -22.76 6.16
CA VAL A 90 -8.04 -24.07 6.10
C VAL A 90 -7.96 -24.60 7.52
N ASP A 91 -8.55 -25.78 7.76
CA ASP A 91 -8.55 -26.44 9.09
C ASP A 91 -9.02 -25.56 10.26
N GLY A 92 -9.96 -24.64 10.00
CA GLY A 92 -10.52 -23.71 11.00
C GLY A 92 -9.71 -22.43 11.21
N GLU A 93 -8.54 -22.32 10.59
CA GLU A 93 -7.70 -21.12 10.62
C GLU A 93 -7.86 -20.29 9.35
N ARG A 94 -7.80 -18.96 9.49
CA ARG A 94 -7.87 -18.04 8.35
C ARG A 94 -6.46 -17.75 7.84
N GLU A 95 -6.18 -18.18 6.61
CA GLU A 95 -4.95 -17.89 5.90
C GLU A 95 -5.13 -16.69 4.96
N HIS A 96 -4.45 -15.59 5.26
CA HIS A 96 -4.36 -14.42 4.39
C HIS A 96 -2.89 -14.05 4.17
N ARG A 97 -2.52 -13.80 2.92
CA ARG A 97 -1.21 -13.21 2.60
C ARG A 97 -1.36 -11.69 2.70
N PRO A 98 -0.56 -10.98 3.53
CA PRO A 98 -0.79 -9.55 3.78
C PRO A 98 -0.68 -8.64 2.56
N GLY A 99 0.32 -8.89 1.70
CA GLY A 99 0.62 -7.99 0.60
C GLY A 99 1.97 -8.24 -0.05
N ILE A 100 2.32 -7.35 -0.97
CA ILE A 100 3.60 -7.32 -1.68
C ILE A 100 4.27 -5.97 -1.38
N ASP A 101 5.54 -6.02 -0.99
CA ASP A 101 6.39 -4.85 -0.81
C ASP A 101 7.28 -4.68 -2.05
N LEU A 102 7.11 -3.53 -2.71
CA LEU A 102 7.94 -3.06 -3.80
C LEU A 102 8.87 -1.97 -3.27
N THR A 103 10.13 -2.32 -3.03
CA THR A 103 11.10 -1.36 -2.51
C THR A 103 11.87 -0.70 -3.66
N PHE A 104 11.69 0.60 -3.81
CA PHE A 104 12.37 1.43 -4.79
C PHE A 104 13.57 2.11 -4.14
N SER A 105 14.79 1.70 -4.50
CA SER A 105 16.02 2.30 -3.96
C SER A 105 16.68 3.21 -4.99
N ALA A 106 16.98 4.43 -4.57
CA ALA A 106 17.83 5.35 -5.32
C ALA A 106 19.28 4.81 -5.37
N SER A 107 20.06 5.27 -6.36
CA SER A 107 21.49 4.96 -6.39
C SER A 107 22.21 5.62 -5.21
N LYS A 108 23.40 5.13 -4.87
CA LYS A 108 24.13 5.61 -3.68
C LYS A 108 24.48 7.09 -3.78
N SER A 109 24.95 7.56 -4.93
CA SER A 109 25.27 8.97 -5.16
C SER A 109 24.05 9.88 -5.03
N VAL A 110 22.89 9.45 -5.57
CA VAL A 110 21.61 10.17 -5.42
C VAL A 110 21.20 10.24 -3.94
N SER A 111 21.35 9.14 -3.20
CA SER A 111 21.06 9.11 -1.75
C SER A 111 21.96 10.07 -0.97
N ILE A 112 23.26 10.13 -1.28
CA ILE A 112 24.19 11.07 -0.64
C ILE A 112 23.79 12.52 -0.92
N MET A 113 23.47 12.86 -2.18
CA MET A 113 23.06 14.21 -2.54
C MET A 113 21.74 14.62 -1.85
N ALA A 114 20.76 13.70 -1.80
CA ALA A 114 19.49 13.97 -1.13
C ALA A 114 19.66 14.15 0.39
N LEU A 115 20.34 13.21 1.05
CA LEU A 115 20.27 13.06 2.51
C LEU A 115 21.43 13.70 3.25
N VAL A 116 22.62 13.76 2.65
CA VAL A 116 23.82 14.34 3.25
C VAL A 116 23.98 15.79 2.80
N ALA A 117 23.88 16.06 1.50
CA ALA A 117 23.92 17.42 0.97
C ALA A 117 22.57 18.15 1.12
N LYS A 118 21.53 17.49 1.62
CA LYS A 118 20.20 18.03 1.92
C LYS A 118 19.49 18.66 0.70
N ASP A 119 19.70 18.08 -0.49
CA ASP A 119 18.99 18.51 -1.68
C ASP A 119 17.58 17.90 -1.75
N ASN A 120 16.61 18.61 -1.16
CA ASN A 120 15.21 18.19 -1.09
C ASN A 120 14.55 18.04 -2.48
N ARG A 121 15.11 18.63 -3.54
CA ARG A 121 14.60 18.45 -4.91
C ARG A 121 14.76 17.00 -5.37
N ILE A 122 15.81 16.32 -4.89
CA ILE A 122 16.06 14.92 -5.20
C ILE A 122 15.05 14.02 -4.49
N ILE A 123 14.68 14.35 -3.25
CA ILE A 123 13.64 13.63 -2.51
C ILE A 123 12.31 13.73 -3.26
N ALA A 124 11.90 14.94 -3.65
CA ALA A 124 10.67 15.14 -4.43
C ALA A 124 10.71 14.39 -5.78
N ALA A 125 11.86 14.38 -6.46
CA ALA A 125 12.04 13.63 -7.71
C ALA A 125 11.93 12.12 -7.50
N HIS A 126 12.47 11.59 -6.40
CA HIS A 126 12.34 10.20 -6.01
C HIS A 126 10.88 9.82 -5.74
N ASP A 127 10.15 10.62 -4.95
CA ASP A 127 8.74 10.37 -4.67
C ASP A 127 7.89 10.38 -5.93
N ALA A 128 8.14 11.34 -6.84
CA ALA A 128 7.46 11.42 -8.12
C ALA A 128 7.76 10.19 -9.00
N ALA A 129 9.01 9.71 -9.02
CA ALA A 129 9.39 8.51 -9.76
C ALA A 129 8.73 7.24 -9.21
N VAL A 130 8.64 7.10 -7.87
CA VAL A 130 7.93 5.99 -7.21
C VAL A 130 6.46 6.02 -7.58
N ARG A 131 5.80 7.19 -7.47
CA ARG A 131 4.38 7.34 -7.84
C ARG A 131 4.14 7.01 -9.31
N ALA A 132 4.99 7.50 -10.22
CA ALA A 132 4.86 7.20 -11.64
C ALA A 132 4.99 5.69 -11.94
N ALA A 133 5.96 5.02 -11.31
CA ALA A 133 6.11 3.57 -11.44
C ALA A 133 4.89 2.82 -10.89
N MET A 134 4.40 3.21 -9.72
CA MET A 134 3.21 2.62 -9.10
C MET A 134 1.94 2.84 -9.92
N THR A 135 1.76 4.01 -10.55
CA THR A 135 0.65 4.27 -11.48
C THR A 135 0.71 3.33 -12.68
N TRP A 136 1.91 3.10 -13.22
CA TRP A 136 2.09 2.14 -14.30
C TRP A 136 1.78 0.71 -13.84
N ILE A 137 2.22 0.30 -12.64
CA ILE A 137 1.94 -1.02 -12.07
C ILE A 137 0.43 -1.22 -11.89
N GLU A 138 -0.29 -0.26 -11.30
CA GLU A 138 -1.73 -0.35 -11.11
C GLU A 138 -2.48 -0.51 -12.44
N ALA A 139 -2.02 0.17 -13.50
CA ALA A 139 -2.66 0.13 -14.80
C ALA A 139 -2.35 -1.14 -15.61
N ASN A 140 -1.20 -1.79 -15.39
CA ASN A 140 -0.69 -2.81 -16.31
C ASN A 140 -0.38 -4.17 -15.67
N ALA A 141 -0.21 -4.25 -14.35
CA ALA A 141 0.29 -5.45 -13.68
C ALA A 141 -0.68 -6.02 -12.62
N VAL A 142 -1.83 -5.39 -12.41
CA VAL A 142 -2.85 -5.86 -11.47
C VAL A 142 -3.69 -6.94 -12.14
N ALA A 143 -3.79 -8.09 -11.49
CA ALA A 143 -4.70 -9.15 -11.87
C ALA A 143 -5.40 -9.68 -10.61
N THR A 144 -6.51 -10.39 -10.80
CA THR A 144 -7.24 -11.09 -9.74
C THR A 144 -7.70 -12.43 -10.27
N ARG A 145 -8.11 -13.34 -9.38
CA ARG A 145 -8.74 -14.61 -9.75
C ARG A 145 -10.19 -14.64 -9.30
N ARG A 146 -11.12 -14.93 -10.21
CA ARG A 146 -12.55 -14.96 -9.93
C ARG A 146 -13.23 -16.15 -10.60
N ALA A 147 -14.35 -16.59 -10.05
CA ALA A 147 -15.19 -17.59 -10.71
C ALA A 147 -15.87 -16.95 -11.93
N GLY A 148 -15.68 -17.57 -13.09
CA GLY A 148 -16.39 -17.25 -14.33
C GLY A 148 -17.83 -17.74 -14.31
N PRO A 149 -18.62 -17.44 -15.35
CA PRO A 149 -20.03 -17.82 -15.44
C PRO A 149 -20.29 -19.32 -15.30
N ASP A 150 -19.34 -20.13 -15.78
CA ASP A 150 -19.42 -21.60 -15.77
C ASP A 150 -18.78 -22.24 -14.52
N GLY A 151 -18.32 -21.42 -13.56
CA GLY A 151 -17.71 -21.86 -12.30
C GLY A 151 -16.20 -22.07 -12.34
N ASP A 152 -15.56 -21.98 -13.51
CA ASP A 152 -14.11 -22.04 -13.66
C ASP A 152 -13.41 -20.79 -13.11
N ILE A 153 -12.18 -20.94 -12.60
CA ILE A 153 -11.40 -19.81 -12.09
C ILE A 153 -10.69 -19.11 -13.26
N GLU A 154 -11.04 -17.85 -13.51
CA GLU A 154 -10.46 -17.00 -14.54
C GLU A 154 -9.53 -15.94 -13.94
N VAL A 155 -8.49 -15.59 -14.70
CA VAL A 155 -7.61 -14.45 -14.38
C VAL A 155 -8.20 -13.20 -15.01
N VAL A 156 -8.61 -12.26 -14.17
CA VAL A 156 -9.18 -10.98 -14.59
C VAL A 156 -8.14 -9.88 -14.38
N GLN A 157 -7.77 -9.20 -15.46
CA GLN A 157 -6.82 -8.07 -15.42
C GLN A 157 -7.51 -6.78 -14.94
N GLY A 158 -6.75 -5.94 -14.25
CA GLY A 158 -7.18 -4.64 -13.74
C GLY A 158 -7.89 -4.69 -12.39
N GLY A 159 -8.62 -3.62 -12.09
CA GLY A 159 -9.13 -3.31 -10.76
C GLY A 159 -8.35 -2.16 -10.11
N LYS A 160 -8.68 -1.83 -8.88
CA LYS A 160 -8.06 -0.74 -8.12
C LYS A 160 -7.29 -1.32 -6.94
N ILE A 161 -6.02 -0.94 -6.79
CA ILE A 161 -5.23 -1.36 -5.62
C ILE A 161 -5.29 -0.31 -4.52
N ILE A 162 -4.92 -0.73 -3.31
CA ILE A 162 -4.59 0.16 -2.20
C ILE A 162 -3.18 -0.18 -1.70
N ALA A 163 -2.36 0.86 -1.53
CA ALA A 163 -0.99 0.72 -1.08
C ALA A 163 -0.60 1.84 -0.11
N GLY A 164 0.35 1.55 0.77
CA GLY A 164 1.07 2.56 1.53
C GLY A 164 2.44 2.81 0.92
N LEU A 165 2.80 4.08 0.71
CA LEU A 165 4.15 4.49 0.30
C LEU A 165 4.90 5.04 1.51
N PHE A 166 5.97 4.36 1.92
CA PHE A 166 6.79 4.70 3.08
C PHE A 166 8.23 5.00 2.65
N ARG A 167 8.67 6.26 2.77
CA ARG A 167 10.03 6.68 2.43
C ARG A 167 10.95 6.55 3.65
N HIS A 168 12.08 5.88 3.47
CA HIS A 168 13.16 5.71 4.44
C HIS A 168 14.48 6.28 3.90
N ASP A 169 15.43 6.56 4.81
CA ASP A 169 16.67 7.28 4.50
C ASP A 169 17.96 6.53 4.90
N THR A 170 17.84 5.38 5.55
CA THR A 170 18.98 4.65 6.12
C THR A 170 18.94 3.18 5.72
N SER A 171 20.10 2.63 5.39
CA SER A 171 20.26 1.20 5.15
C SER A 171 20.40 0.42 6.46
N ARG A 172 20.36 -0.92 6.37
CA ARG A 172 20.67 -1.81 7.50
C ARG A 172 22.08 -1.60 8.09
N ALA A 173 23.02 -1.12 7.27
CA ALA A 173 24.37 -0.77 7.69
C ALA A 173 24.48 0.67 8.23
N LEU A 174 23.35 1.36 8.41
CA LEU A 174 23.24 2.76 8.84
C LEU A 174 23.83 3.79 7.87
N ASP A 175 24.16 3.37 6.65
CA ASP A 175 24.57 4.28 5.59
C ASP A 175 23.37 5.01 4.95
N PRO A 176 23.54 6.25 4.43
CA PRO A 176 22.48 6.98 3.74
C PRO A 176 21.95 6.22 2.53
N GLN A 177 20.66 5.91 2.51
CA GLN A 177 19.99 5.18 1.44
C GLN A 177 18.56 5.71 1.30
N LEU A 178 18.34 6.55 0.28
CA LEU A 178 17.01 7.00 -0.06
C LEU A 178 16.26 5.85 -0.74
N HIS A 179 15.19 5.38 -0.11
CA HIS A 179 14.33 4.34 -0.67
C HIS A 179 12.89 4.49 -0.21
N SER A 180 11.96 3.91 -0.96
CA SER A 180 10.55 3.86 -0.60
C SER A 180 10.04 2.43 -0.68
N HIS A 181 9.36 1.99 0.38
CA HIS A 181 8.53 0.80 0.38
C HIS A 181 7.15 1.17 -0.17
N ALA A 182 6.77 0.60 -1.31
CA ALA A 182 5.40 0.66 -1.80
C ALA A 182 4.72 -0.68 -1.48
N VAL A 183 3.98 -0.68 -0.37
CA VAL A 183 3.39 -1.88 0.18
C VAL A 183 1.95 -1.99 -0.31
N ILE A 184 1.74 -2.87 -1.27
CA ILE A 184 0.43 -3.16 -1.86
C ILE A 184 -0.27 -4.19 -0.97
N ALA A 185 -1.41 -3.82 -0.38
CA ALA A 185 -2.23 -4.77 0.35
C ALA A 185 -2.75 -5.84 -0.62
N ASN A 186 -2.88 -7.08 -0.17
CA ASN A 186 -3.35 -8.19 -1.01
C ASN A 186 -4.88 -8.14 -1.22
N MET A 187 -5.34 -7.04 -1.81
CA MET A 187 -6.74 -6.79 -2.13
C MET A 187 -6.86 -5.85 -3.32
N VAL A 188 -7.80 -6.16 -4.20
CA VAL A 188 -8.14 -5.39 -5.39
C VAL A 188 -9.63 -5.10 -5.35
N LEU A 189 -9.99 -3.82 -5.44
CA LEU A 189 -11.36 -3.39 -5.58
C LEU A 189 -11.78 -3.52 -7.04
N ASN A 190 -12.80 -4.32 -7.24
CA ASN A 190 -13.27 -4.73 -8.55
C ASN A 190 -14.40 -3.81 -9.06
N PRO A 191 -14.70 -3.83 -10.37
CA PRO A 191 -15.78 -3.01 -10.93
C PRO A 191 -17.18 -3.28 -10.34
N ASP A 192 -17.39 -4.47 -9.76
CA ASP A 192 -18.64 -4.85 -9.08
C ASP A 192 -18.69 -4.39 -7.60
N GLY A 193 -17.70 -3.62 -7.15
CA GLY A 193 -17.62 -3.10 -5.79
C GLY A 193 -17.12 -4.11 -4.75
N LYS A 194 -16.74 -5.34 -5.16
CA LYS A 194 -16.22 -6.37 -4.26
C LYS A 194 -14.70 -6.36 -4.22
N TRP A 195 -14.13 -6.80 -3.11
CA TRP A 195 -12.71 -7.03 -2.98
C TRP A 195 -12.37 -8.49 -3.30
N THR A 196 -11.25 -8.68 -3.99
CA THR A 196 -10.63 -10.00 -4.18
C THR A 196 -9.14 -9.89 -3.89
N ALA A 197 -8.49 -11.01 -3.57
CA ALA A 197 -7.03 -11.04 -3.49
C ALA A 197 -6.39 -10.69 -4.85
N LEU A 198 -5.18 -10.11 -4.78
CA LEU A 198 -4.31 -9.80 -5.92
C LEU A 198 -3.72 -11.09 -6.53
#